data_AF-A0A378AE40-F1
#
_entry.id   AF-A0A378AE40-F1
#
_cell.length_a   1.000
_cell.length_b   1.000
_cell.length_c   1.000
_cell.angle_alpha   90.00
_cell.angle_beta   90.00
_cell.angle_gamma   90.00
#
_symmetry.space_group_name_H-M   'P 1'
#
loop_
_entity.id
_entity.type
_entity.pdbx_description
1 polymer ?
#
loop_
_entity_poly.entity_id
_entity_poly.type
_entity_poly.pdbx_seq_one_letter_code
_entity_poly.pdbx_strand_id
1 'polypeptide(L)'
;MRCPVSPFNGSSDLAPINVGSVALYVQQKGSIIRDLFYSFDQDSYQSSDLTLLASHLFNGYSIRDWALSVQPFSVAWCARSDGMLLGLTYLREQQVYAWHPHPMTNGYVESICSISEGQEDAVYALIRRTVNGSTVRYVERLNTRQFTEQQDAFFVDSGLSYSGENTDSTRTMTISTAGGWTYQDELTLTCSTAIFDSSSTSQEIHIPYTEDGISKSMRISIAEVVSSTVATVLVNRDVPAALRNSAQSTWSIARRTFAGLSHLEGQTVSILADGNVEPQQVVSGGEVTIENHSSVVHIGLPVAAVIETLDVNVAGQSTLLDKTKLINQLCVMLNSGRSVWAGTDDAHLLEYTQREWEFYDDPVGLKTGIIDMNLDANWERNGRVVISHSDPLPLGILAIIPRVTVGG
;
A
#
# COMPACT_ATOMS: atom_id res chain seq x y z
N MET A 1 -24.89 -16.30 27.73
CA MET A 1 -25.17 -17.74 27.58
C MET A 1 -23.89 -18.37 27.05
N ARG A 2 -23.11 -19.09 27.86
CA ARG A 2 -21.82 -19.65 27.43
C ARG A 2 -22.09 -20.83 26.50
N CYS A 3 -21.66 -20.76 25.25
CA CYS A 3 -21.75 -21.86 24.29
C CYS A 3 -20.53 -22.78 24.50
N PRO A 4 -20.69 -24.02 24.98
CA PRO A 4 -19.62 -25.00 25.00
C PRO A 4 -19.39 -25.50 23.56
N VAL A 5 -18.17 -25.36 23.06
CA VAL A 5 -17.80 -25.74 21.69
C VAL A 5 -16.88 -26.98 21.76
N SER A 6 -17.47 -28.19 21.80
CA SER A 6 -16.83 -29.55 21.91
C SER A 6 -15.95 -29.81 23.17
N PRO A 7 -15.69 -31.06 23.64
CA PRO A 7 -15.90 -31.44 25.05
C PRO A 7 -14.82 -31.05 26.08
N PHE A 8 -13.72 -30.38 25.71
CA PHE A 8 -12.60 -30.15 26.63
C PHE A 8 -12.02 -28.73 26.64
N ASN A 9 -12.38 -27.87 25.67
CA ASN A 9 -11.79 -26.53 25.55
C ASN A 9 -12.84 -25.46 25.84
N GLY A 10 -12.54 -24.53 26.76
CA GLY A 10 -13.39 -23.37 27.01
C GLY A 10 -13.26 -22.32 25.91
N SER A 11 -14.31 -21.52 25.70
CA SER A 11 -14.33 -20.36 24.81
C SER A 11 -14.16 -19.03 25.59
N SER A 12 -13.63 -18.01 24.93
CA SER A 12 -13.56 -16.64 25.45
C SER A 12 -14.92 -15.93 25.37
N ASP A 13 -14.99 -14.69 25.85
CA ASP A 13 -16.18 -13.84 25.73
C ASP A 13 -16.36 -13.22 24.32
N LEU A 14 -15.37 -13.38 23.43
CA LEU A 14 -15.47 -12.92 22.05
C LEU A 14 -16.45 -13.79 21.25
N ALA A 15 -17.29 -13.12 20.46
CA ALA A 15 -18.22 -13.79 19.56
C ALA A 15 -17.45 -14.62 18.51
N PRO A 16 -17.78 -15.91 18.32
CA PRO A 16 -17.21 -16.72 17.25
C PRO A 16 -17.45 -16.09 15.87
N ILE A 17 -16.45 -16.19 14.99
CA ILE A 17 -16.56 -15.76 13.59
C ILE A 17 -16.96 -16.97 12.75
N ASN A 18 -17.99 -16.83 11.92
CA ASN A 18 -18.38 -17.88 10.99
C ASN A 18 -17.71 -17.65 9.61
N VAL A 19 -17.00 -18.66 9.12
CA VAL A 19 -16.38 -18.69 7.79
C VAL A 19 -16.89 -19.93 7.05
N GLY A 20 -17.95 -19.75 6.24
CA GLY A 20 -18.59 -20.84 5.51
C GLY A 20 -19.25 -21.85 6.44
N SER A 21 -18.73 -23.09 6.48
CA SER A 21 -19.19 -24.18 7.35
C SER A 21 -18.38 -24.33 8.64
N VAL A 22 -17.45 -23.41 8.90
CA VAL A 22 -16.52 -23.46 10.02
C VAL A 22 -16.70 -22.27 10.93
N ALA A 23 -16.74 -22.52 12.23
CA ALA A 23 -16.69 -21.46 13.23
C ALA A 23 -15.25 -21.30 13.74
N LEU A 24 -14.69 -20.10 13.62
CA LEU A 24 -13.50 -19.70 14.33
C LEU A 24 -13.89 -19.25 15.73
N TYR A 25 -13.17 -19.69 16.76
CA TYR A 25 -13.36 -19.22 18.13
C TYR A 25 -12.03 -19.03 18.87
N VAL A 26 -12.03 -18.08 19.80
CA VAL A 26 -10.90 -17.88 20.72
C VAL A 26 -11.13 -18.71 21.98
N GLN A 27 -10.11 -19.43 22.44
CA GLN A 27 -10.17 -20.21 23.68
C GLN A 27 -10.29 -19.32 24.93
N GLN A 28 -10.75 -19.89 26.04
CA GLN A 28 -11.04 -19.17 27.30
C GLN A 28 -9.93 -18.25 27.80
N LYS A 29 -8.65 -18.59 27.56
CA LYS A 29 -7.51 -17.76 27.99
C LYS A 29 -7.17 -16.61 27.03
N GLY A 30 -7.86 -16.52 25.89
CA GLY A 30 -7.76 -15.40 24.95
C GLY A 30 -6.58 -15.44 23.98
N SER A 31 -5.63 -16.37 24.13
CA SER A 31 -4.39 -16.41 23.34
C SER A 31 -4.41 -17.42 22.20
N ILE A 32 -5.31 -18.40 22.22
CA ILE A 32 -5.36 -19.49 21.25
C ILE A 32 -6.62 -19.35 20.41
N ILE A 33 -6.46 -19.42 19.09
CA ILE A 33 -7.54 -19.38 18.12
C ILE A 33 -7.67 -20.75 17.47
N ARG A 34 -8.91 -21.22 17.38
CA ARG A 34 -9.23 -22.53 16.83
C ARG A 34 -10.33 -22.46 15.81
N ASP A 35 -10.31 -23.42 14.90
CA ASP A 35 -11.47 -23.74 14.10
C ASP A 35 -12.36 -24.78 14.79
N LEU A 36 -13.63 -24.81 14.40
CA LEU A 36 -14.58 -25.85 14.72
C LEU A 36 -15.34 -26.20 13.44
N PHE A 37 -15.28 -27.47 13.06
CA PHE A 37 -15.93 -27.98 11.88
C PHE A 37 -16.49 -29.39 12.13
N TYR A 38 -17.52 -29.77 11.36
CA TYR A 38 -18.06 -31.13 11.41
C TYR A 38 -17.29 -32.03 10.46
N SER A 39 -16.83 -33.19 10.95
CA SER A 39 -16.24 -34.24 10.11
C SER A 39 -17.26 -35.37 9.93
N PHE A 40 -17.66 -35.61 8.68
CA PHE A 40 -18.56 -36.72 8.34
C PHE A 40 -17.90 -38.09 8.53
N ASP A 41 -16.59 -38.20 8.28
CA ASP A 41 -15.85 -39.46 8.43
C ASP A 41 -15.81 -39.95 9.87
N GLN A 42 -15.73 -39.01 10.82
CA GLN A 42 -15.68 -39.30 12.26
C GLN A 42 -17.01 -39.05 12.97
N ASP A 43 -18.06 -38.68 12.21
CA ASP A 43 -19.39 -38.28 12.71
C ASP A 43 -19.33 -37.40 13.97
N SER A 44 -18.44 -36.41 13.97
CA SER A 44 -18.13 -35.60 15.15
C SER A 44 -17.55 -34.23 14.81
N TYR A 45 -17.68 -33.30 15.76
CA TYR A 45 -17.03 -31.98 15.67
C TYR A 45 -15.54 -32.07 15.98
N GLN A 46 -14.74 -31.60 15.05
CA GLN A 46 -13.29 -31.52 15.12
C GLN A 46 -12.85 -30.07 15.30
N SER A 47 -11.67 -29.89 15.91
CA SER A 47 -11.09 -28.58 16.17
C SER A 47 -9.58 -28.64 16.07
N SER A 48 -9.02 -27.69 15.34
CA SER A 48 -7.60 -27.54 15.06
C SER A 48 -7.09 -26.23 15.66
N ASP A 49 -5.84 -26.24 16.09
CA ASP A 49 -5.17 -25.05 16.61
C ASP A 49 -4.54 -24.25 15.48
N LEU A 50 -5.13 -23.09 15.16
CA LEU A 50 -4.64 -22.24 14.07
C LEU A 50 -3.44 -21.40 14.51
N THR A 51 -3.15 -21.32 15.81
CA THR A 51 -2.04 -20.54 16.36
C THR A 51 -0.76 -21.35 16.52
N LEU A 52 -0.82 -22.67 16.32
CA LEU A 52 0.28 -23.60 16.61
C LEU A 52 1.61 -23.19 15.94
N LEU A 53 1.56 -22.88 14.64
CA LEU A 53 2.74 -22.49 13.85
C LEU A 53 3.21 -21.05 14.13
N ALA A 54 2.38 -20.22 14.76
CA ALA A 54 2.62 -18.81 15.01
C ALA A 54 2.52 -18.44 16.50
N SER A 55 2.78 -19.39 17.41
CA SER A 55 2.59 -19.22 18.86
C SER A 55 3.34 -18.02 19.44
N HIS A 56 4.49 -17.66 18.85
CA HIS A 56 5.28 -16.49 19.21
C HIS A 56 4.50 -15.15 19.08
N LEU A 57 3.48 -15.06 18.22
CA LEU A 57 2.63 -13.88 18.08
C LEU A 57 1.61 -13.73 19.22
N PHE A 58 1.34 -14.81 19.96
CA PHE A 58 0.29 -14.87 20.98
C PHE A 58 0.83 -15.07 22.41
N ASN A 59 2.10 -15.45 22.55
CA ASN A 59 2.73 -15.65 23.85
C ASN A 59 2.70 -14.38 24.70
N GLY A 60 1.99 -14.42 25.84
CA GLY A 60 1.85 -13.28 26.76
C GLY A 60 0.77 -12.27 26.36
N TYR A 61 0.02 -12.54 25.29
CA TYR A 61 -1.00 -11.64 24.76
C TYR A 61 -2.37 -12.32 24.66
N SER A 62 -3.43 -11.53 24.63
CA SER A 62 -4.79 -12.01 24.35
C SER A 62 -5.41 -11.21 23.21
N ILE A 63 -6.40 -11.81 22.54
CA ILE A 63 -7.21 -11.11 21.54
C ILE A 63 -8.30 -10.34 22.27
N ARG A 64 -8.41 -9.06 21.93
CA ARG A 64 -9.36 -8.11 22.53
C ARG A 64 -10.60 -7.95 21.68
N ASP A 65 -10.43 -7.92 20.36
CA ASP A 65 -11.50 -7.75 19.40
C ASP A 65 -11.09 -8.37 18.07
N TRP A 66 -12.05 -8.76 17.25
CA TRP A 66 -11.77 -9.36 15.95
C TRP A 66 -12.94 -9.27 14.98
N ALA A 67 -12.62 -9.23 13.68
CA ALA A 67 -13.59 -9.12 12.60
C ALA A 67 -13.14 -9.91 11.38
N LEU A 68 -14.07 -10.26 10.49
CA LEU A 68 -13.81 -10.99 9.25
C LEU A 68 -14.09 -10.10 8.04
N SER A 69 -13.13 -9.97 7.14
CA SER A 69 -13.36 -9.55 5.75
C SER A 69 -13.37 -10.80 4.88
N VAL A 70 -14.40 -10.99 4.05
CA VAL A 70 -14.51 -12.15 3.16
C VAL A 70 -14.03 -11.80 1.75
N GLN A 71 -14.39 -10.61 1.27
CA GLN A 71 -14.08 -10.13 -0.06
C GLN A 71 -13.17 -8.89 0.00
N PRO A 72 -12.12 -8.77 -0.84
CA PRO A 72 -11.65 -9.73 -1.84
C PRO A 72 -10.80 -10.88 -1.28
N PHE A 73 -10.31 -10.75 -0.05
CA PHE A 73 -9.49 -11.77 0.61
C PHE A 73 -10.12 -12.15 1.96
N SER A 74 -10.30 -13.46 2.17
CA SER A 74 -10.78 -14.02 3.43
C SER A 74 -9.72 -13.87 4.52
N VAL A 75 -9.86 -12.83 5.34
CA VAL A 75 -8.94 -12.46 6.42
C VAL A 75 -9.70 -12.20 7.71
N ALA A 76 -9.33 -12.92 8.77
CA ALA A 76 -9.76 -12.62 10.13
C ALA A 76 -8.76 -11.66 10.79
N TRP A 77 -9.19 -10.44 11.05
CA TRP A 77 -8.43 -9.38 11.68
C TRP A 77 -8.61 -9.44 13.20
N CYS A 78 -7.50 -9.40 13.94
CA CYS A 78 -7.49 -9.53 15.39
C CYS A 78 -6.74 -8.35 16.03
N ALA A 79 -7.39 -7.62 16.93
CA ALA A 79 -6.77 -6.63 17.79
C ALA A 79 -6.17 -7.33 19.02
N ARG A 80 -4.85 -7.26 19.16
CA ARG A 80 -4.14 -7.85 20.31
C ARG A 80 -4.20 -6.91 21.52
N SER A 81 -4.03 -7.47 22.72
CA SER A 81 -4.14 -6.75 24.00
C SER A 81 -3.12 -5.61 24.19
N ASP A 82 -2.06 -5.57 23.40
CA ASP A 82 -1.04 -4.51 23.38
C ASP A 82 -1.24 -3.50 22.23
N GLY A 83 -2.29 -3.65 21.44
CA GLY A 83 -2.63 -2.76 20.33
C GLY A 83 -2.08 -3.18 18.97
N MET A 84 -1.32 -4.27 18.88
CA MET A 84 -0.87 -4.85 17.61
C MET A 84 -2.06 -5.39 16.81
N LEU A 85 -2.08 -5.13 15.49
CA LEU A 85 -3.02 -5.76 14.57
C LEU A 85 -2.42 -7.06 14.03
N LEU A 86 -3.18 -8.15 14.07
CA LEU A 86 -2.84 -9.41 13.42
C LEU A 86 -3.89 -9.71 12.36
N GLY A 87 -3.49 -10.27 11.23
CA GLY A 87 -4.43 -10.86 10.29
C GLY A 87 -4.15 -12.34 10.07
N LEU A 88 -5.22 -13.11 9.95
CA LEU A 88 -5.22 -14.51 9.58
C LEU A 88 -5.87 -14.64 8.21
N THR A 89 -5.07 -14.82 7.17
CA THR A 89 -5.60 -15.28 5.89
C THR A 89 -6.09 -16.71 6.07
N TYR A 90 -7.34 -17.01 5.75
CA TYR A 90 -7.95 -18.32 6.00
C TYR A 90 -8.82 -18.78 4.84
N LEU A 91 -8.34 -19.81 4.13
CA LEU A 91 -9.00 -20.49 3.01
C LEU A 91 -8.93 -21.99 3.23
N ARG A 92 -9.89 -22.51 4.00
CA ARG A 92 -9.91 -23.91 4.42
C ARG A 92 -9.97 -24.91 3.26
N GLU A 93 -10.78 -24.62 2.25
CA GLU A 93 -10.98 -25.52 1.11
C GLU A 93 -9.68 -25.77 0.33
N GLN A 94 -8.78 -24.79 0.34
CA GLN A 94 -7.45 -24.87 -0.26
C GLN A 94 -6.37 -25.28 0.75
N GLN A 95 -6.76 -25.55 2.00
CA GLN A 95 -5.86 -25.82 3.13
C GLN A 95 -4.83 -24.72 3.38
N VAL A 96 -5.19 -23.47 3.09
CA VAL A 96 -4.33 -22.31 3.27
C VAL A 96 -4.74 -21.54 4.51
N TYR A 97 -3.80 -21.36 5.45
CA TYR A 97 -3.93 -20.37 6.51
C TYR A 97 -2.56 -19.78 6.83
N ALA A 98 -2.51 -18.48 7.08
CA ALA A 98 -1.27 -17.77 7.38
C ALA A 98 -1.52 -16.57 8.30
N TRP A 99 -0.71 -16.46 9.33
CA TRP A 99 -0.67 -15.30 10.23
C TRP A 99 0.29 -14.26 9.69
N HIS A 100 -0.12 -12.99 9.74
CA HIS A 100 0.73 -11.86 9.39
C HIS A 100 0.53 -10.72 10.39
N PRO A 101 1.58 -10.30 11.12
CA PRO A 101 1.51 -9.14 12.01
C PRO A 101 1.52 -7.82 11.22
N HIS A 102 0.79 -6.83 11.74
CA HIS A 102 0.69 -5.47 11.19
C HIS A 102 1.15 -4.48 12.26
N PRO A 103 2.47 -4.28 12.42
CA PRO A 103 3.00 -3.29 13.34
C PRO A 103 2.61 -1.88 12.88
N MET A 104 2.12 -1.06 13.81
CA MET A 104 1.71 0.32 13.53
C MET A 104 2.65 1.31 14.21
N THR A 105 3.02 2.35 13.47
CA THR A 105 3.76 3.49 14.03
C THR A 105 2.81 4.39 14.81
N ASN A 106 3.08 4.60 16.10
CA ASN A 106 2.25 5.45 16.98
C ASN A 106 0.75 5.07 16.96
N GLY A 107 0.45 3.78 16.84
CA GLY A 107 -0.92 3.27 16.75
C GLY A 107 -1.19 2.19 17.78
N TYR A 108 -2.36 2.26 18.42
CA TYR A 108 -2.90 1.21 19.28
C TYR A 108 -4.31 0.88 18.78
N VAL A 109 -4.52 -0.34 18.27
CA VAL A 109 -5.84 -0.79 17.80
C VAL A 109 -6.72 -1.17 18.99
N GLU A 110 -7.82 -0.44 19.18
CA GLU A 110 -8.75 -0.65 20.30
C GLU A 110 -9.92 -1.57 19.97
N SER A 111 -10.42 -1.50 18.72
CA SER A 111 -11.58 -2.25 18.22
C SER A 111 -11.53 -2.32 16.69
N ILE A 112 -12.14 -3.37 16.12
CA ILE A 112 -12.17 -3.62 14.67
C ILE A 112 -13.58 -4.07 14.29
N CYS A 113 -14.09 -3.59 13.16
CA CYS A 113 -15.25 -4.17 12.51
C CYS A 113 -15.04 -4.29 11.00
N SER A 114 -15.85 -5.12 10.36
CA SER A 114 -15.86 -5.28 8.92
C SER A 114 -17.26 -4.97 8.42
N ILE A 115 -17.36 -4.14 7.38
CA ILE A 115 -18.61 -3.65 6.81
C ILE A 115 -18.56 -3.87 5.30
N SER A 116 -19.61 -4.47 4.75
CA SER A 116 -19.70 -4.69 3.31
C SER A 116 -19.97 -3.37 2.58
N GLU A 117 -19.10 -3.00 1.65
CA GLU A 117 -19.15 -1.78 0.85
C GLU A 117 -18.97 -2.11 -0.64
N GLY A 118 -20.04 -1.94 -1.42
CA GLY A 118 -19.98 -2.17 -2.86
C GLY A 118 -19.68 -3.63 -3.21
N GLN A 119 -18.42 -3.91 -3.60
CA GLN A 119 -17.94 -5.24 -3.96
C GLN A 119 -16.85 -5.76 -3.01
N GLU A 120 -16.57 -5.08 -1.91
CA GLU A 120 -15.53 -5.44 -0.94
C GLU A 120 -16.06 -5.37 0.50
N ASP A 121 -15.42 -6.08 1.42
CA ASP A 121 -15.65 -5.93 2.85
C ASP A 121 -14.59 -5.00 3.42
N ALA A 122 -14.98 -3.75 3.67
CA ALA A 122 -14.11 -2.73 4.22
C ALA A 122 -13.90 -2.94 5.73
N VAL A 123 -12.64 -2.95 6.14
CA VAL A 123 -12.25 -3.11 7.55
C VAL A 123 -12.07 -1.74 8.17
N TYR A 124 -12.77 -1.50 9.28
CA TYR A 124 -12.66 -0.30 10.08
C TYR A 124 -11.97 -0.62 11.40
N ALA A 125 -11.05 0.24 11.83
CA ALA A 125 -10.37 0.13 13.10
C ALA A 125 -10.54 1.43 13.89
N LEU A 126 -10.79 1.30 15.19
CA LEU A 126 -10.64 2.40 16.13
C LEU A 126 -9.20 2.42 16.62
N ILE A 127 -8.43 3.43 16.20
CA ILE A 127 -7.00 3.54 16.47
C ILE A 127 -6.76 4.71 17.42
N ARG A 128 -6.13 4.41 18.56
CA ARG A 128 -5.67 5.42 19.51
C ARG A 128 -4.23 5.80 19.18
N ARG A 129 -3.98 7.10 19.03
CA ARG A 129 -2.66 7.67 18.73
C ARG A 129 -2.30 8.78 19.74
N THR A 130 -1.02 9.10 19.84
CA THR A 130 -0.56 10.29 20.59
C THR A 130 -0.10 11.36 19.59
N VAL A 131 -0.78 12.49 19.54
CA VAL A 131 -0.47 13.60 18.62
C VAL A 131 -0.27 14.86 19.44
N ASN A 132 0.88 15.52 19.30
CA ASN A 132 1.25 16.70 20.09
C ASN A 132 1.07 16.52 21.62
N GLY A 133 1.42 15.33 22.12
CA GLY A 133 1.29 14.98 23.54
C GLY A 133 -0.14 14.69 24.02
N SER A 134 -1.14 14.76 23.14
CA SER A 134 -2.54 14.44 23.45
C SER A 134 -2.93 13.07 22.91
N THR A 135 -3.67 12.30 23.71
CA THR A 135 -4.26 11.03 23.27
C THR A 135 -5.51 11.30 22.46
N VAL A 136 -5.51 10.87 21.21
CA VAL A 136 -6.63 11.03 20.25
C VAL A 136 -7.05 9.67 19.71
N ARG A 137 -8.28 9.59 19.21
CA ARG A 137 -8.84 8.38 18.59
C ARG A 137 -9.30 8.69 17.19
N TYR A 138 -8.91 7.85 16.24
CA TYR A 138 -9.30 7.92 14.84
C TYR A 138 -10.09 6.67 14.47
N VAL A 139 -11.08 6.85 13.60
CA VAL A 139 -11.71 5.75 12.88
C VAL A 139 -10.99 5.67 11.54
N GLU A 140 -10.24 4.61 11.33
CA GLU A 140 -9.44 4.39 10.13
C GLU A 140 -10.07 3.24 9.33
N ARG A 141 -10.12 3.39 8.00
CA ARG A 141 -10.64 2.40 7.06
C ARG A 141 -9.47 1.85 6.25
N LEU A 142 -9.31 0.53 6.23
CA LEU A 142 -8.31 -0.12 5.38
C LEU A 142 -8.70 0.13 3.92
N ASN A 143 -7.82 0.80 3.16
CA ASN A 143 -8.15 1.16 1.79
C ASN A 143 -8.17 -0.05 0.85
N THR A 144 -8.88 0.09 -0.27
CA THR A 144 -8.90 -0.95 -1.30
C THR A 144 -7.50 -1.18 -1.87
N ARG A 145 -7.21 -2.43 -2.23
CA ARG A 145 -5.99 -2.79 -2.96
C ARG A 145 -6.20 -2.72 -4.48
N GLN A 146 -7.43 -2.45 -4.93
CA GLN A 146 -7.76 -2.32 -6.34
C GLN A 146 -7.54 -0.87 -6.78
N PHE A 147 -6.69 -0.68 -7.77
CA PHE A 147 -6.44 0.59 -8.44
C PHE A 147 -6.22 0.33 -9.93
N THR A 148 -6.46 1.34 -10.76
CA THR A 148 -6.27 1.23 -12.21
C THR A 148 -4.95 1.87 -12.62
N GLU A 149 -4.70 3.09 -12.14
CA GLU A 149 -3.48 3.82 -12.42
C GLU A 149 -2.53 3.75 -11.22
N GLN A 150 -1.23 3.73 -11.50
CA GLN A 150 -0.20 3.65 -10.45
C GLN A 150 -0.23 4.86 -9.50
N GLN A 151 -0.68 6.02 -9.97
CA GLN A 151 -0.84 7.21 -9.15
C GLN A 151 -1.92 7.08 -8.06
N ASP A 152 -2.88 6.15 -8.24
CA ASP A 152 -3.95 5.88 -7.27
C ASP A 152 -3.56 4.83 -6.21
N ALA A 153 -2.32 4.33 -6.27
CA ALA A 153 -1.83 3.33 -5.34
C ALA A 153 -1.76 3.92 -3.93
N PHE A 154 -2.53 3.35 -3.00
CA PHE A 154 -2.60 3.81 -1.62
C PHE A 154 -2.01 2.76 -0.68
N PHE A 155 -0.69 2.83 -0.46
CA PHE A 155 0.04 1.94 0.44
C PHE A 155 0.75 2.73 1.56
N VAL A 156 -0.04 3.50 2.29
CA VAL A 156 0.37 4.26 3.47
C VAL A 156 -0.59 4.01 4.63
N ASP A 157 -0.12 4.13 5.87
CA ASP A 157 -0.95 4.03 7.07
C ASP A 157 -1.42 5.42 7.52
N SER A 158 -2.65 5.52 8.06
CA SER A 158 -3.26 6.80 8.48
C SER A 158 -3.17 7.94 7.44
N GLY A 159 -3.17 7.58 6.15
CA GLY A 159 -2.88 8.52 5.07
C GLY A 159 -4.09 9.33 4.61
N LEU A 160 -3.80 10.44 3.94
CA LEU A 160 -4.77 11.26 3.20
C LEU A 160 -4.36 11.37 1.74
N SER A 161 -5.36 11.61 0.89
CA SER A 161 -5.20 11.75 -0.56
C SER A 161 -5.58 13.16 -1.01
N TYR A 162 -4.78 13.72 -1.90
CA TYR A 162 -5.13 14.87 -2.72
C TYR A 162 -5.34 14.39 -4.16
N SER A 163 -6.44 14.82 -4.78
CA SER A 163 -6.63 14.72 -6.22
C SER A 163 -7.07 16.08 -6.75
N GLY A 164 -6.27 16.63 -7.66
CA GLY A 164 -6.55 17.87 -8.37
C GLY A 164 -7.29 17.66 -9.69
N GLU A 165 -7.71 16.43 -9.99
CA GLU A 165 -8.36 16.09 -11.26
C GLU A 165 -9.70 16.79 -11.43
N ASN A 166 -9.98 17.23 -12.67
CA ASN A 166 -11.27 17.76 -13.01
C ASN A 166 -12.31 16.64 -13.09
N THR A 167 -13.25 16.63 -12.14
CA THR A 167 -14.35 15.67 -12.07
C THR A 167 -15.59 16.09 -12.87
N ASP A 168 -15.60 17.30 -13.42
CA ASP A 168 -16.74 17.88 -14.14
C ASP A 168 -16.37 18.14 -15.60
N SER A 169 -16.83 17.27 -16.51
CA SER A 169 -16.52 17.34 -17.94
C SER A 169 -17.00 18.61 -18.63
N THR A 170 -17.87 19.41 -18.00
CA THR A 170 -18.32 20.71 -18.52
C THR A 170 -17.31 21.83 -18.24
N ARG A 171 -16.37 21.62 -17.31
CA ARG A 171 -15.28 22.55 -17.01
C ARG A 171 -14.13 22.30 -17.95
N THR A 172 -13.91 23.26 -18.85
CA THR A 172 -12.89 23.13 -19.89
C THR A 172 -11.80 24.17 -19.73
N MET A 173 -10.60 23.79 -20.12
CA MET A 173 -9.45 24.68 -20.22
C MET A 173 -9.02 24.83 -21.67
N THR A 174 -8.81 26.06 -22.11
CA THR A 174 -8.37 26.38 -23.46
C THR A 174 -7.08 27.19 -23.40
N ILE A 175 -6.04 26.71 -24.08
CA ILE A 175 -4.80 27.45 -24.27
C ILE A 175 -4.93 28.28 -25.54
N SER A 176 -4.66 29.57 -25.44
CA SER A 176 -4.70 30.54 -26.54
C SER A 176 -3.47 31.44 -26.49
N THR A 177 -3.13 32.05 -27.62
CA THR A 177 -1.99 32.96 -27.73
C THR A 177 -2.26 34.00 -28.82
N ALA A 178 -1.71 35.20 -28.63
CA ALA A 178 -1.63 36.21 -29.67
C ALA A 178 -0.32 36.12 -30.48
N GLY A 179 0.65 35.31 -30.02
CA GLY A 179 1.99 35.15 -30.58
C GLY A 179 2.26 33.73 -31.06
N GLY A 180 3.43 33.19 -30.67
CA GLY A 180 3.85 31.82 -30.98
C GLY A 180 3.29 30.76 -30.04
N TRP A 181 3.53 29.50 -30.39
CA TRP A 181 3.16 28.32 -29.60
C TRP A 181 4.38 27.64 -28.97
N THR A 182 5.45 28.41 -28.73
CA THR A 182 6.71 27.88 -28.19
C THR A 182 6.74 27.98 -26.68
N TYR A 183 7.60 27.19 -26.03
CA TYR A 183 7.78 27.24 -24.56
C TYR A 183 8.32 28.58 -24.03
N GLN A 184 8.79 29.45 -24.91
CA GLN A 184 9.30 30.78 -24.57
C GLN A 184 8.23 31.86 -24.61
N ASP A 185 7.08 31.57 -25.23
CA ASP A 185 5.97 32.51 -25.37
C ASP A 185 5.11 32.50 -24.11
N GLU A 186 4.65 33.67 -23.68
CA GLU A 186 3.60 33.77 -22.66
C GLU A 186 2.24 33.46 -23.31
N LEU A 187 1.53 32.49 -22.74
CA LEU A 187 0.26 32.01 -23.26
C LEU A 187 -0.89 32.40 -22.33
N THR A 188 -2.11 32.40 -22.86
CA THR A 188 -3.33 32.65 -22.09
C THR A 188 -4.07 31.35 -21.86
N LEU A 189 -4.24 30.96 -20.61
CA LEU A 189 -5.10 29.86 -20.19
C LEU A 189 -6.46 30.40 -19.77
N THR A 190 -7.53 29.94 -20.43
CA THR A 190 -8.91 30.30 -20.10
C THR A 190 -9.67 29.07 -19.61
N CYS A 191 -10.26 29.14 -18.42
CA CYS A 191 -11.19 28.14 -17.91
C CYS A 191 -12.64 28.57 -18.14
N SER A 192 -13.53 27.63 -18.46
CA SER A 192 -14.97 27.91 -18.62
C SER A 192 -15.69 28.27 -17.33
N THR A 193 -15.08 27.98 -16.16
CA THR A 193 -15.61 28.25 -14.82
C THR A 193 -14.59 29.01 -13.98
N ALA A 194 -15.05 29.79 -12.99
CA ALA A 194 -14.18 30.51 -12.07
C ALA A 194 -13.42 29.52 -11.16
N ILE A 195 -12.10 29.42 -11.34
CA ILE A 195 -11.20 28.52 -10.60
C ILE A 195 -9.91 29.19 -10.13
N PHE A 196 -9.51 30.31 -10.75
CA PHE A 196 -8.26 30.97 -10.44
C PHE A 196 -8.45 31.99 -9.32
N ASP A 197 -7.49 32.02 -8.39
CA ASP A 197 -7.39 33.00 -7.32
C ASP A 197 -5.92 33.38 -7.10
N SER A 198 -5.64 34.24 -6.12
CA SER A 198 -4.26 34.68 -5.84
C SER A 198 -3.30 33.53 -5.46
N SER A 199 -3.81 32.42 -4.95
CA SER A 199 -3.01 31.23 -4.62
C SER A 199 -2.69 30.35 -5.83
N SER A 200 -3.39 30.52 -6.95
CA SER A 200 -3.15 29.72 -8.17
C SER A 200 -1.75 29.92 -8.75
N THR A 201 -1.07 31.03 -8.46
CA THR A 201 0.31 31.29 -8.90
C THR A 201 1.34 30.31 -8.36
N SER A 202 1.03 29.59 -7.27
CA SER A 202 1.90 28.52 -6.75
C SER A 202 1.55 27.14 -7.32
N GLN A 203 0.62 27.05 -8.26
CA GLN A 203 0.07 25.80 -8.80
C GLN A 203 0.49 25.61 -10.26
N GLU A 204 0.44 24.36 -10.71
CA GLU A 204 0.53 24.01 -12.13
C GLU A 204 -0.78 23.38 -12.59
N ILE A 205 -1.08 23.55 -13.87
CA ILE A 205 -2.13 22.80 -14.54
C ILE A 205 -1.47 21.74 -15.41
N HIS A 206 -1.90 20.49 -15.25
CA HIS A 206 -1.46 19.38 -16.08
C HIS A 206 -2.58 19.00 -17.04
N ILE A 207 -2.26 18.95 -18.34
CA ILE A 207 -3.21 18.56 -19.38
C ILE A 207 -2.63 17.36 -20.14
N PRO A 208 -3.23 16.16 -20.04
CA PRO A 208 -2.78 15.01 -20.80
C PRO A 208 -3.11 15.18 -22.29
N TYR A 209 -2.22 14.71 -23.15
CA TYR A 209 -2.41 14.66 -24.59
C TYR A 209 -1.66 13.47 -25.21
N THR A 210 -2.04 13.09 -26.42
CA THR A 210 -1.35 12.03 -27.17
C THR A 210 -0.75 12.61 -28.44
N GLU A 211 0.52 12.30 -28.68
CA GLU A 211 1.25 12.71 -29.89
C GLU A 211 2.06 11.51 -30.39
N ASP A 212 1.91 11.18 -31.68
CA ASP A 212 2.55 10.02 -32.32
C ASP A 212 2.30 8.68 -31.60
N GLY A 213 1.13 8.55 -30.96
CA GLY A 213 0.74 7.34 -30.21
C GLY A 213 1.36 7.24 -28.81
N ILE A 214 2.09 8.28 -28.36
CA ILE A 214 2.69 8.35 -27.02
C ILE A 214 1.85 9.30 -26.16
N SER A 215 1.42 8.82 -24.99
CA SER A 215 0.78 9.64 -23.97
C SER A 215 1.81 10.57 -23.35
N LYS A 216 1.49 11.85 -23.25
CA LYS A 216 2.34 12.90 -22.67
C LYS A 216 1.47 13.80 -21.81
N SER A 217 2.10 14.51 -20.88
CA SER A 217 1.44 15.56 -20.09
C SER A 217 2.06 16.92 -20.39
N MET A 218 1.21 17.91 -20.64
CA MET A 218 1.62 19.32 -20.72
C MET A 218 1.54 19.92 -19.32
N ARG A 219 2.68 20.43 -18.83
CA ARG A 219 2.74 21.12 -17.53
C ARG A 219 2.74 22.63 -17.78
N ILE A 220 1.77 23.29 -17.16
CA ILE A 220 1.46 24.70 -17.37
C ILE A 220 1.60 25.43 -16.04
N SER A 221 2.64 26.22 -15.89
CA SER A 221 2.88 27.03 -14.69
C SER A 221 2.13 28.36 -14.80
N ILE A 222 1.39 28.74 -13.75
CA ILE A 222 0.59 29.96 -13.74
C ILE A 222 1.49 31.15 -13.40
N ALA A 223 1.69 32.07 -14.35
CA ALA A 223 2.54 33.25 -14.16
C ALA A 223 1.77 34.39 -13.46
N GLU A 224 0.59 34.75 -13.96
CA GLU A 224 -0.27 35.77 -13.36
C GLU A 224 -1.75 35.41 -13.55
N VAL A 225 -2.57 35.72 -12.54
CA VAL A 225 -4.03 35.56 -12.61
C VAL A 225 -4.66 36.88 -13.04
N VAL A 226 -5.19 36.91 -14.26
CA VAL A 226 -5.84 38.10 -14.85
C VAL A 226 -7.27 38.24 -14.34
N SER A 227 -7.98 37.13 -14.20
CA SER A 227 -9.33 37.04 -13.64
C SER A 227 -9.58 35.65 -13.05
N SER A 228 -10.74 35.43 -12.44
CA SER A 228 -11.09 34.11 -11.91
C SER A 228 -11.20 33.00 -12.97
N THR A 229 -11.25 33.36 -14.26
CA THR A 229 -11.34 32.43 -15.40
C THR A 229 -10.15 32.52 -16.35
N VAL A 230 -9.26 33.51 -16.21
CA VAL A 230 -8.17 33.76 -17.16
C VAL A 230 -6.85 33.96 -16.41
N ALA A 231 -5.81 33.26 -16.85
CA ALA A 231 -4.45 33.41 -16.34
C ALA A 231 -3.44 33.48 -17.49
N THR A 232 -2.34 34.21 -17.29
CA THR A 232 -1.15 34.10 -18.14
C THR A 232 -0.29 32.95 -17.63
N VAL A 233 0.27 32.17 -18.55
CA VAL A 233 0.94 30.91 -18.22
C VAL A 233 2.20 30.69 -19.04
N LEU A 234 3.10 29.90 -18.47
CA LEU A 234 4.28 29.36 -19.13
C LEU A 234 4.13 27.85 -19.24
N VAL A 235 4.65 27.27 -20.32
CA VAL A 235 4.53 25.82 -20.59
C VAL A 235 5.88 25.15 -20.62
N ASN A 236 5.95 23.89 -20.19
CA ASN A 236 7.21 23.15 -20.13
C ASN A 236 7.78 22.77 -21.52
N ARG A 237 6.98 22.87 -22.59
CA ARG A 237 7.35 22.55 -23.97
C ARG A 237 6.42 23.24 -24.97
N ASP A 238 6.82 23.24 -26.24
CA ASP A 238 6.00 23.76 -27.34
C ASP A 238 4.61 23.12 -27.36
N VAL A 239 3.58 23.95 -27.57
CA VAL A 239 2.19 23.48 -27.51
C VAL A 239 1.89 22.66 -28.76
N PRO A 240 1.52 21.37 -28.63
CA PRO A 240 1.23 20.52 -29.77
C PRO A 240 -0.08 20.95 -30.42
N ALA A 241 -0.23 20.68 -31.72
CA ALA A 241 -1.39 21.13 -32.49
C ALA A 241 -2.75 20.70 -31.89
N ALA A 242 -2.79 19.55 -31.21
CA ALA A 242 -3.99 19.02 -30.56
C ALA A 242 -4.54 19.91 -29.42
N LEU A 243 -3.68 20.69 -28.75
CA LEU A 243 -4.04 21.52 -27.61
C LEU A 243 -4.29 23.00 -27.97
N ARG A 244 -3.95 23.41 -29.20
CA ARG A 244 -4.02 24.81 -29.63
C ARG A 244 -5.46 25.25 -29.84
N ASN A 245 -5.93 26.23 -29.06
CA ASN A 245 -7.30 26.77 -29.12
C ASN A 245 -8.39 25.69 -29.00
N SER A 246 -8.07 24.57 -28.35
CA SER A 246 -8.95 23.44 -28.19
C SER A 246 -9.37 23.33 -26.72
N ALA A 247 -10.67 23.20 -26.47
CA ALA A 247 -11.21 23.09 -25.13
C ALA A 247 -10.97 21.67 -24.58
N GLN A 248 -10.17 21.56 -23.53
CA GLN A 248 -9.83 20.30 -22.87
C GLN A 248 -10.69 20.12 -21.62
N SER A 249 -11.42 19.01 -21.54
CA SER A 249 -12.19 18.63 -20.34
C SER A 249 -11.36 17.85 -19.33
N THR A 250 -10.26 17.24 -19.78
CA THR A 250 -9.35 16.46 -18.93
C THR A 250 -8.15 17.33 -18.57
N TRP A 251 -8.06 17.71 -17.31
CA TRP A 251 -6.97 18.50 -16.75
C TRP A 251 -6.93 18.29 -15.23
N SER A 252 -5.80 18.59 -14.60
CA SER A 252 -5.65 18.52 -13.15
C SER A 252 -4.86 19.70 -12.59
N ILE A 253 -5.17 20.09 -11.36
CA ILE A 253 -4.42 21.11 -10.61
C ILE A 253 -3.33 20.40 -9.81
N ALA A 254 -2.09 20.63 -10.18
CA ALA A 254 -0.93 20.13 -9.47
C ALA A 254 -0.43 21.14 -8.44
N ARG A 255 -0.10 20.66 -7.24
CA ARG A 255 0.39 21.47 -6.11
C ARG A 255 1.71 20.92 -5.61
N ARG A 256 2.46 21.76 -4.88
CA ARG A 256 3.67 21.36 -4.16
C ARG A 256 3.46 21.23 -2.67
N THR A 257 2.46 21.92 -2.14
CA THR A 257 2.25 22.07 -0.71
C THR A 257 0.90 21.47 -0.32
N PHE A 258 0.94 20.57 0.67
CA PHE A 258 -0.21 19.79 1.12
C PHE A 258 -0.40 19.95 2.62
N ALA A 259 -1.40 20.75 2.98
CA ALA A 259 -1.83 20.96 4.36
C ALA A 259 -2.95 20.00 4.78
N GLY A 260 -3.29 19.99 6.07
CA GLY A 260 -4.36 19.16 6.63
C GLY A 260 -3.87 17.86 7.28
N LEU A 261 -2.56 17.69 7.42
CA LEU A 261 -1.90 16.51 8.01
C LEU A 261 -1.70 16.64 9.52
N SER A 262 -2.53 17.43 10.21
CA SER A 262 -2.36 17.71 11.65
C SER A 262 -2.43 16.46 12.53
N HIS A 263 -3.03 15.37 12.05
CA HIS A 263 -3.08 14.08 12.75
C HIS A 263 -1.75 13.33 12.71
N LEU A 264 -0.83 13.72 11.83
CA LEU A 264 0.51 13.14 11.67
C LEU A 264 1.62 14.08 12.13
N GLU A 265 1.30 15.15 12.87
CA GLU A 265 2.27 16.15 13.30
C GLU A 265 3.48 15.52 14.01
N GLY A 266 4.69 15.86 13.55
CA GLY A 266 5.96 15.34 14.07
C GLY A 266 6.28 13.90 13.67
N GLN A 267 5.45 13.24 12.87
CA GLN A 267 5.75 11.92 12.32
C GLN A 267 6.48 12.03 10.98
N THR A 268 7.30 11.02 10.68
CA THR A 268 7.87 10.84 9.33
C THR A 268 6.83 10.15 8.45
N VAL A 269 6.60 10.70 7.25
CA VAL A 269 5.60 10.22 6.30
C VAL A 269 6.24 9.76 4.99
N SER A 270 5.68 8.71 4.41
CA SER A 270 5.90 8.32 3.02
C SER A 270 4.94 9.08 2.12
N ILE A 271 5.42 9.44 0.92
CA ILE A 271 4.70 10.28 -0.02
C ILE A 271 4.74 9.60 -1.39
N LEU A 272 3.57 9.35 -1.96
CA LEU A 272 3.42 8.99 -3.37
C LEU A 272 2.85 10.20 -4.12
N ALA A 273 3.50 10.64 -5.19
CA ALA A 273 3.11 11.80 -5.99
C ALA A 273 3.11 11.45 -7.48
N ASP A 274 1.94 11.50 -8.13
CA ASP A 274 1.69 11.07 -9.52
C ASP A 274 2.34 9.71 -9.87
N GLY A 275 2.29 8.75 -8.94
CA GLY A 275 2.87 7.41 -9.11
C GLY A 275 4.38 7.32 -8.90
N ASN A 276 5.05 8.41 -8.50
CA ASN A 276 6.44 8.43 -8.08
C ASN A 276 6.58 8.49 -6.57
N VAL A 277 7.60 7.81 -6.05
CA VAL A 277 7.95 7.85 -4.63
C VAL A 277 8.78 9.10 -4.39
N GLU A 278 8.28 9.97 -3.51
CA GLU A 278 9.00 11.16 -3.06
C GLU A 278 9.80 10.84 -1.78
N PRO A 279 10.90 11.57 -1.50
CA PRO A 279 11.65 11.41 -0.26
C PRO A 279 10.74 11.58 0.96
N GLN A 280 10.93 10.74 1.98
CA GLN A 280 10.18 10.85 3.23
C GLN A 280 10.44 12.20 3.91
N GLN A 281 9.39 12.79 4.48
CA GLN A 281 9.46 14.07 5.17
C GLN A 281 8.82 13.99 6.55
N VAL A 282 9.19 14.90 7.44
CA VAL A 282 8.52 15.06 8.74
C VAL A 282 7.42 16.10 8.61
N VAL A 283 6.22 15.77 9.06
CA VAL A 283 5.10 16.72 9.05
C VAL A 283 5.38 17.82 10.07
N SER A 284 5.31 19.07 9.62
CA SER A 284 5.48 20.25 10.47
C SER A 284 4.39 21.27 10.16
N GLY A 285 3.69 21.74 11.20
CA GLY A 285 2.58 22.68 11.05
C GLY A 285 1.36 22.08 10.32
N GLY A 286 1.23 20.75 10.32
CA GLY A 286 0.19 20.01 9.62
C GLY A 286 0.35 20.02 8.10
N GLU A 287 1.57 20.24 7.60
CA GLU A 287 1.86 20.41 6.18
C GLU A 287 3.15 19.68 5.76
N VAL A 288 3.19 19.33 4.47
CA VAL A 288 4.36 18.80 3.76
C VAL A 288 4.50 19.53 2.42
N THR A 289 5.74 19.81 2.00
CA THR A 289 6.03 20.42 0.69
C THR A 289 6.98 19.55 -0.12
N ILE A 290 6.58 19.15 -1.32
CA ILE A 290 7.37 18.36 -2.26
C ILE A 290 8.10 19.24 -3.28
N GLU A 291 9.10 18.67 -3.95
CA GLU A 291 9.94 19.40 -4.90
C GLU A 291 9.18 19.74 -6.19
N ASN A 292 8.46 18.76 -6.75
CA ASN A 292 7.74 18.87 -8.01
C ASN A 292 6.24 19.11 -7.78
N HIS A 293 5.57 19.81 -8.69
CA HIS A 293 4.11 19.93 -8.66
C HIS A 293 3.47 18.60 -9.04
N SER A 294 2.58 18.10 -8.18
CA SER A 294 1.85 16.85 -8.43
C SER A 294 0.35 16.96 -8.27
N SER A 295 -0.35 16.18 -9.09
CA SER A 295 -1.81 16.25 -9.26
C SER A 295 -2.57 15.25 -8.39
N VAL A 296 -2.02 14.06 -8.21
CA VAL A 296 -2.52 13.03 -7.30
C VAL A 296 -1.43 12.71 -6.30
N VAL A 297 -1.72 12.91 -5.02
CA VAL A 297 -0.73 12.73 -3.94
C VAL A 297 -1.34 11.97 -2.78
N HIS A 298 -0.64 10.94 -2.30
CA HIS A 298 -0.98 10.17 -1.11
C HIS A 298 0.12 10.36 -0.06
N ILE A 299 -0.27 10.80 1.14
CA ILE A 299 0.66 11.08 2.23
C ILE A 299 0.19 10.35 3.48
N GLY A 300 1.05 9.55 4.08
CA GLY A 300 0.75 8.84 5.32
C GLY A 300 1.98 8.23 5.97
N LEU A 301 1.78 7.54 7.08
CA LEU A 301 2.84 6.84 7.77
C LEU A 301 3.40 5.72 6.88
N PRO A 302 4.73 5.49 6.91
CA PRO A 302 5.36 4.46 6.12
C PRO A 302 4.88 3.08 6.54
N VAL A 303 4.63 2.22 5.54
CA VAL A 303 4.35 0.80 5.73
C VAL A 303 5.61 0.04 5.32
N ALA A 304 6.21 -0.68 6.27
CA ALA A 304 7.34 -1.55 6.01
C ALA A 304 6.86 -3.01 5.95
N ALA A 305 6.86 -3.58 4.75
CA ALA A 305 6.57 -4.98 4.52
C ALA A 305 7.88 -5.79 4.47
N VAL A 306 7.92 -6.90 5.21
CA VAL A 306 9.04 -7.84 5.20
C VAL A 306 8.49 -9.25 5.11
N ILE A 307 9.08 -10.07 4.24
CA ILE A 307 8.86 -11.50 4.18
C ILE A 307 10.19 -12.22 4.28
N GLU A 308 10.27 -13.17 5.20
CA GLU A 308 11.44 -14.03 5.40
C GLU A 308 11.02 -15.48 5.13
N THR A 309 11.78 -16.17 4.29
CA THR A 309 11.51 -17.59 4.02
C THR A 309 11.98 -18.46 5.17
N LEU A 310 11.37 -19.64 5.31
CA LEU A 310 11.98 -20.70 6.12
C LEU A 310 13.32 -21.14 5.50
N ASP A 311 14.17 -21.75 6.31
CA ASP A 311 15.41 -22.34 5.81
C ASP A 311 15.11 -23.41 4.77
N VAL A 312 15.82 -23.34 3.64
CA VAL A 312 15.67 -24.30 2.56
C VAL A 312 15.96 -25.71 3.06
N ASN A 313 15.00 -26.60 2.80
CA ASN A 313 15.09 -28.02 3.02
C ASN A 313 14.48 -28.75 1.80
N VAL A 314 15.16 -29.77 1.28
CA VAL A 314 14.71 -30.51 0.10
C VAL A 314 13.91 -31.73 0.54
N ALA A 315 12.63 -31.79 0.14
CA ALA A 315 11.77 -32.92 0.45
C ALA A 315 12.35 -34.22 -0.12
N GLY A 316 12.39 -35.29 0.69
CA GLY A 316 12.92 -36.59 0.29
C GLY A 316 14.45 -36.74 0.41
N GLN A 317 15.16 -35.71 0.87
CA GLN A 317 16.60 -35.78 1.20
C GLN A 317 16.84 -35.70 2.71
N SER A 318 18.04 -36.08 3.15
CA SER A 318 18.48 -35.83 4.52
C SER A 318 18.39 -34.34 4.84
N THR A 319 18.07 -34.01 6.09
CA THR A 319 18.00 -32.62 6.53
C THR A 319 19.28 -31.88 6.17
N LEU A 320 19.13 -30.68 5.63
CA LEU A 320 20.26 -29.81 5.28
C LEU A 320 20.59 -28.82 6.41
N LEU A 321 20.03 -29.01 7.61
CA LEU A 321 20.21 -28.09 8.74
C LEU A 321 21.65 -28.05 9.27
N ASP A 322 22.41 -29.14 9.14
CA ASP A 322 23.81 -29.23 9.57
C ASP A 322 24.81 -28.79 8.49
N LYS A 323 24.35 -28.69 7.24
CA LYS A 323 25.16 -28.34 6.06
C LYS A 323 25.24 -26.83 5.87
N THR A 324 26.37 -26.38 5.34
CA THR A 324 26.52 -25.01 4.85
C THR A 324 25.85 -24.88 3.49
N LYS A 325 25.12 -23.79 3.30
CA LYS A 325 24.40 -23.45 2.08
C LYS A 325 24.93 -22.12 1.57
N LEU A 326 24.87 -21.95 0.26
CA LEU A 326 25.17 -20.71 -0.43
C LEU A 326 23.96 -20.33 -1.28
N ILE A 327 23.47 -19.11 -1.08
CA ILE A 327 22.43 -18.52 -1.91
C ILE A 327 23.03 -17.30 -2.58
N ASN A 328 23.30 -17.38 -3.88
CA ASN A 328 23.93 -16.30 -4.65
C ASN A 328 23.01 -15.70 -5.71
N GLN A 329 21.87 -16.32 -5.98
CA GLN A 329 20.88 -15.84 -6.93
C GLN A 329 19.48 -16.09 -6.39
N LEU A 330 18.62 -15.11 -6.59
CA LEU A 330 17.22 -15.15 -6.23
C LEU A 330 16.38 -14.85 -7.45
N CYS A 331 15.46 -15.76 -7.75
CA CYS A 331 14.43 -15.55 -8.75
C CYS A 331 13.11 -15.26 -8.04
N VAL A 332 12.51 -14.11 -8.32
CA VAL A 332 11.21 -13.71 -7.76
C VAL A 332 10.23 -13.52 -8.90
N MET A 333 9.05 -14.14 -8.77
CA MET A 333 7.95 -13.92 -9.69
C MET A 333 7.03 -12.85 -9.11
N LEU A 334 6.93 -11.72 -9.80
CA LEU A 334 6.15 -10.57 -9.40
C LEU A 334 4.85 -10.45 -10.18
N ASN A 335 3.84 -9.94 -9.50
CA ASN A 335 2.60 -9.43 -10.07
C ASN A 335 2.43 -7.97 -9.63
N SER A 336 2.72 -7.03 -10.53
CA SER A 336 2.63 -5.58 -10.27
C SER A 336 3.44 -5.15 -9.04
N GLY A 337 4.77 -5.24 -9.12
CA GLY A 337 5.69 -4.81 -8.07
C GLY A 337 6.56 -3.62 -8.46
N ARG A 338 6.98 -2.82 -7.46
CA ARG A 338 8.05 -1.81 -7.58
C ARG A 338 9.03 -1.94 -6.41
N SER A 339 10.28 -1.53 -6.61
CA SER A 339 11.33 -1.41 -5.58
C SER A 339 11.46 -2.65 -4.67
N VAL A 340 11.97 -3.75 -5.23
CA VAL A 340 12.21 -4.99 -4.47
C VAL A 340 13.60 -4.95 -3.85
N TRP A 341 13.66 -5.06 -2.53
CA TRP A 341 14.91 -5.22 -1.80
C TRP A 341 15.01 -6.67 -1.32
N ALA A 342 16.12 -7.34 -1.62
CA ALA A 342 16.30 -8.73 -1.23
C ALA A 342 17.73 -9.05 -0.78
N GLY A 343 17.85 -9.97 0.16
CA GLY A 343 19.13 -10.39 0.73
C GLY A 343 19.03 -11.71 1.46
N THR A 344 20.16 -12.19 1.97
CA THR A 344 20.23 -13.36 2.86
C THR A 344 19.98 -12.99 4.32
N ASP A 345 20.10 -11.70 4.67
CA ASP A 345 19.76 -11.12 5.96
C ASP A 345 19.22 -9.68 5.81
N ASP A 346 18.67 -9.13 6.89
CA ASP A 346 18.08 -7.78 6.94
C ASP A 346 19.10 -6.64 6.79
N ALA A 347 20.39 -6.90 7.01
CA ALA A 347 21.45 -5.90 6.99
C ALA A 347 22.09 -5.72 5.60
N HIS A 348 22.01 -6.75 4.76
CA HIS A 348 22.62 -6.81 3.44
C HIS A 348 21.56 -7.03 2.34
N LEU A 349 20.67 -6.05 2.22
CA LEU A 349 19.64 -6.04 1.18
C LEU A 349 20.14 -5.31 -0.06
N LEU A 350 19.92 -5.92 -1.23
CA LEU A 350 20.21 -5.34 -2.53
C LEU A 350 18.92 -4.94 -3.24
N GLU A 351 18.92 -3.76 -3.85
CA GLU A 351 17.79 -3.25 -4.61
C GLU A 351 17.78 -3.82 -6.03
N TYR A 352 16.61 -4.28 -6.47
CA TYR A 352 16.33 -4.47 -7.89
C TYR A 352 15.92 -3.13 -8.50
N THR A 353 16.89 -2.43 -9.12
CA THR A 353 16.64 -1.16 -9.80
C THR A 353 15.86 -1.41 -11.09
N GLN A 354 14.69 -0.81 -11.20
CA GLN A 354 13.81 -0.93 -12.37
C GLN A 354 13.76 0.41 -13.12
N ARG A 355 14.22 0.43 -14.38
CA ARG A 355 13.88 1.45 -15.39
C ARG A 355 14.30 0.90 -16.75
N GLU A 356 13.40 0.89 -17.73
CA GLU A 356 13.72 0.31 -19.05
C GLU A 356 13.58 1.35 -20.16
N TRP A 357 12.35 1.79 -20.44
CA TRP A 357 12.02 2.58 -21.64
C TRP A 357 11.02 3.72 -21.38
N GLU A 358 10.69 4.00 -20.12
CA GLU A 358 9.71 5.03 -19.75
C GLU A 358 10.18 6.44 -20.17
N PHE A 359 9.22 7.27 -20.59
CA PHE A 359 9.50 8.67 -20.92
C PHE A 359 10.02 9.41 -19.68
N TYR A 360 10.81 10.47 -19.86
CA TYR A 360 11.50 11.13 -18.75
C TYR A 360 10.54 11.65 -17.66
N ASP A 361 9.34 12.10 -18.06
CA ASP A 361 8.33 12.66 -17.16
C ASP A 361 7.35 11.62 -16.58
N ASP A 362 7.39 10.38 -17.07
CA ASP A 362 6.47 9.33 -16.63
C ASP A 362 7.03 8.60 -15.41
N PRO A 363 6.17 8.15 -14.47
CA PRO A 363 6.61 7.29 -13.40
C PRO A 363 7.18 5.97 -13.95
N VAL A 364 8.17 5.40 -13.25
CA VAL A 364 8.65 4.05 -13.56
C VAL A 364 7.48 3.07 -13.40
N GLY A 365 7.26 2.24 -14.42
CA GLY A 365 6.13 1.32 -14.43
C GLY A 365 6.31 0.15 -13.44
N LEU A 366 5.19 -0.45 -13.03
CA LEU A 366 5.22 -1.68 -12.23
C LEU A 366 5.76 -2.87 -13.06
N LYS A 367 6.56 -3.75 -12.44
CA LYS A 367 7.01 -4.99 -13.07
C LYS A 367 6.02 -6.12 -12.83
N THR A 368 5.69 -6.84 -13.90
CA THR A 368 5.04 -8.15 -13.83
C THR A 368 5.91 -9.16 -14.57
N GLY A 369 6.10 -10.33 -13.98
CA GLY A 369 6.94 -11.40 -14.53
C GLY A 369 8.08 -11.79 -13.60
N ILE A 370 9.11 -12.39 -14.18
CA ILE A 370 10.25 -12.91 -13.42
C ILE A 370 11.33 -11.84 -13.34
N ILE A 371 11.83 -11.62 -12.13
CA ILE A 371 13.06 -10.87 -11.87
C ILE A 371 14.14 -11.80 -11.33
N ASP A 372 15.37 -11.59 -11.78
CA ASP A 372 16.55 -12.28 -11.28
C ASP A 372 17.45 -11.28 -10.56
N MET A 373 17.77 -11.57 -9.31
CA MET A 373 18.64 -10.76 -8.45
C MET A 373 19.87 -11.58 -8.09
N ASN A 374 21.04 -10.97 -8.20
CA ASN A 374 22.27 -11.56 -7.66
C ASN A 374 22.39 -11.10 -6.20
N LEU A 375 22.50 -12.06 -5.29
CA LEU A 375 22.68 -11.82 -3.85
C LEU A 375 24.14 -12.01 -3.46
N ASP A 376 24.52 -11.45 -2.32
CA ASP A 376 25.85 -11.67 -1.76
C ASP A 376 26.09 -13.15 -1.44
N ALA A 377 27.22 -13.66 -1.92
CA ALA A 377 27.59 -15.07 -1.83
C ALA A 377 28.16 -15.40 -0.43
N ASN A 378 27.27 -15.58 0.55
CA ASN A 378 27.64 -15.95 1.91
C ASN A 378 27.38 -17.43 2.20
N TRP A 379 28.42 -18.14 2.65
CA TRP A 379 28.30 -19.53 3.12
C TRP A 379 27.83 -19.55 4.57
N GLU A 380 26.57 -19.92 4.77
CA GLU A 380 25.97 -19.99 6.10
C GLU A 380 25.22 -21.30 6.31
N ARG A 381 24.92 -21.64 7.56
CA ARG A 381 24.00 -22.76 7.86
C ARG A 381 22.54 -22.39 7.60
N ASN A 382 22.24 -21.10 7.68
CA ASN A 382 20.94 -20.54 7.35
C ASN A 382 20.79 -20.52 5.84
N GLY A 383 19.66 -21.00 5.35
CA GLY A 383 19.36 -21.07 3.92
C GLY A 383 18.09 -20.32 3.62
N ARG A 384 17.99 -19.07 4.06
CA ARG A 384 16.80 -18.24 3.96
C ARG A 384 17.06 -16.98 3.15
N VAL A 385 15.97 -16.38 2.70
CA VAL A 385 15.97 -15.12 1.96
C VAL A 385 14.99 -14.17 2.62
N VAL A 386 15.41 -12.93 2.73
CA VAL A 386 14.58 -11.81 3.17
C VAL A 386 14.25 -10.96 1.95
N ILE A 387 12.98 -10.60 1.80
CA ILE A 387 12.53 -9.56 0.88
C ILE A 387 11.86 -8.47 1.70
N SER A 388 12.25 -7.22 1.48
CA SER A 388 11.64 -6.06 2.12
C SER A 388 11.13 -5.05 1.09
N HIS A 389 10.16 -4.26 1.52
CA HIS A 389 9.55 -3.19 0.74
C HIS A 389 9.02 -2.11 1.67
N SER A 390 9.46 -0.87 1.47
CA SER A 390 9.11 0.29 2.29
C SER A 390 8.46 1.43 1.50
N ASP A 391 8.39 1.29 0.18
CA ASP A 391 7.83 2.31 -0.68
C ASP A 391 6.29 2.27 -0.63
N PRO A 392 5.60 3.41 -0.82
CA PRO A 392 4.15 3.49 -0.82
C PRO A 392 3.54 2.96 -2.14
N LEU A 393 4.00 1.79 -2.58
CA LEU A 393 3.67 1.16 -3.85
C LEU A 393 3.29 -0.31 -3.66
N PRO A 394 2.63 -0.94 -4.64
CA PRO A 394 2.29 -2.35 -4.56
C PRO A 394 3.54 -3.23 -4.71
N LEU A 395 3.53 -4.35 -3.99
CA LEU A 395 4.44 -5.46 -4.21
C LEU A 395 3.68 -6.79 -4.14
N GLY A 396 3.29 -7.32 -5.29
CA GLY A 396 2.71 -8.66 -5.40
C GLY A 396 3.78 -9.71 -5.66
N ILE A 397 4.02 -10.61 -4.72
CA ILE A 397 4.95 -11.75 -4.89
C ILE A 397 4.13 -13.02 -5.13
N LEU A 398 4.38 -13.68 -6.25
CA LEU A 398 3.75 -14.96 -6.62
C LEU A 398 4.63 -16.17 -6.25
N ALA A 399 5.95 -16.03 -6.35
CA ALA A 399 6.91 -17.08 -6.00
C ALA A 399 8.26 -16.50 -5.62
N ILE A 400 8.94 -17.17 -4.68
CA ILE A 400 10.31 -16.89 -4.25
C ILE A 400 11.11 -18.17 -4.49
N ILE A 401 12.13 -18.09 -5.36
CA ILE A 401 12.91 -19.25 -5.82
C ILE A 401 14.40 -18.96 -5.61
N PRO A 402 14.95 -19.25 -4.42
CA PRO A 402 16.39 -19.12 -4.18
C PRO A 402 17.17 -20.21 -4.91
N ARG A 403 18.28 -19.85 -5.56
CA ARG A 403 19.25 -20.83 -6.06
C ARG A 403 20.23 -21.21 -4.96
N VAL A 404 20.17 -22.47 -4.54
CA VAL A 404 20.93 -22.97 -3.39
C VAL A 404 22.02 -23.92 -3.85
N THR A 405 23.25 -23.66 -3.43
CA THR A 405 24.35 -24.63 -3.48
C THR A 405 24.61 -25.16 -2.09
N VAL A 406 24.65 -26.48 -1.92
CA VAL A 406 24.93 -27.12 -0.64
C VAL A 406 26.40 -27.53 -0.59
N GLY A 407 27.08 -27.17 0.49
CA GLY A 407 28.48 -27.50 0.74
C GLY A 407 28.62 -28.59 1.80
N GLY A 408 29.54 -29.52 1.53
CA GLY A 408 30.02 -30.54 2.45
C GLY A 408 29.55 -31.96 2.15
#